data_AF-A0A0J1FAN2-F1
#
_entry.id   AF-A0A0J1FAN2-F1
#
_cell.length_a   1.000
_cell.length_b   1.000
_cell.length_c   1.000
_cell.angle_alpha   90.00
_cell.angle_beta   90.00
_cell.angle_gamma   90.00
#
_symmetry.space_group_name_H-M   'P 1'
#
loop_
_entity.id
_entity.type
_entity.pdbx_description
1 polymer ?
#
loop_
_entity_poly.entity_id
_entity_poly.type
_entity_poly.pdbx_seq_one_letter_code
_entity_poly.pdbx_strand_id
1 'polypeptide(L)' 'MASPPQEVTYHQPEQVLIPFDPALRRKRHLPSCIFCGQTQSMQTFKGKPICLTCLQRILNLFPY' A
#
# COMPACT_ATOMS: atom_id res chain seq x y z
N MET A 1 14.38 -46.67 16.46
CA MET A 1 14.57 -45.92 15.20
C MET A 1 14.64 -44.45 15.59
N ALA A 2 15.84 -43.91 15.79
CA ALA A 2 16.03 -42.50 16.17
C ALA A 2 16.44 -41.74 14.91
N SER A 3 15.66 -40.73 14.54
CA SER A 3 15.94 -39.86 13.39
C SER A 3 17.22 -39.05 13.63
N PRO A 4 18.09 -38.87 12.62
CA PRO A 4 19.32 -38.10 12.77
C PRO A 4 19.04 -36.61 13.00
N PRO A 5 19.91 -35.90 13.74
CA PRO A 5 19.73 -34.48 14.06
C PRO A 5 19.83 -33.64 12.78
N GLN A 6 18.85 -32.77 12.55
CA GLN A 6 18.86 -31.86 11.40
C GLN A 6 19.82 -30.70 11.67
N GLU A 7 20.81 -30.56 10.79
CA GLU A 7 21.81 -29.50 10.83
C GLU A 7 21.15 -28.15 10.52
N VAL A 8 21.01 -27.31 11.54
CA VAL A 8 20.40 -25.97 11.41
C VAL A 8 21.49 -25.04 10.89
N THR A 9 21.49 -24.79 9.57
CA THR A 9 22.35 -23.77 8.96
C THR A 9 21.92 -22.39 9.46
N TYR A 10 22.78 -21.76 10.25
CA TYR A 10 22.61 -20.40 10.76
C TYR A 10 23.02 -19.42 9.66
N HIS A 11 22.05 -18.80 8.98
CA HIS A 11 22.33 -17.70 8.07
C HIS A 11 22.62 -16.44 8.89
N GLN A 12 23.88 -16.00 8.89
CA GLN A 12 24.32 -14.77 9.50
C GLN A 12 23.65 -13.59 8.76
N PRO A 13 22.93 -12.68 9.45
CA PRO A 13 22.25 -11.58 8.77
C PRO A 13 23.29 -10.60 8.24
N GLU A 14 23.49 -10.59 6.92
CA GLU A 14 24.31 -9.59 6.26
C GLU A 14 23.68 -8.21 6.44
N GLN A 15 24.45 -7.28 7.02
CA GLN A 15 24.02 -5.89 7.17
C GLN A 15 24.13 -5.19 5.81
N VAL A 16 22.99 -5.01 5.14
CA VAL A 16 22.91 -4.25 3.89
C VAL A 16 22.78 -2.75 4.23
N LEU A 17 23.78 -1.96 3.85
CA LEU A 17 23.72 -0.49 3.95
C LEU A 17 22.79 0.06 2.86
N ILE A 18 21.61 0.55 3.26
CA ILE A 18 20.67 1.21 2.34
C ILE A 18 21.07 2.69 2.21
N PRO A 19 21.49 3.18 1.03
CA PRO A 19 21.87 4.58 0.85
C PRO A 19 20.65 5.50 1.01
N PHE A 20 20.79 6.59 1.76
CA PHE A 20 19.75 7.61 1.85
C PHE A 20 19.75 8.47 0.58
N ASP A 21 18.76 8.27 -0.28
CA ASP A 21 18.58 9.09 -1.49
C ASP A 21 17.47 10.14 -1.28
N PRO A 22 17.81 11.44 -1.12
CA PRO A 22 16.83 12.50 -0.94
C PRO A 22 15.95 12.74 -2.16
N ALA A 23 16.34 12.28 -3.37
CA ALA A 23 15.50 12.36 -4.56
C ALA A 23 14.29 11.40 -4.48
N LEU A 24 14.41 10.32 -3.71
CA LEU A 24 13.31 9.36 -3.48
C LEU A 24 12.14 9.98 -2.69
N ARG A 25 12.39 11.07 -1.95
CA ARG A 25 11.36 11.85 -1.23
C ARG A 25 10.36 12.54 -2.15
N ARG A 26 10.65 12.65 -3.45
CA ARG A 26 9.90 13.50 -4.39
C ARG A 26 9.10 12.72 -5.43
N LYS A 27 8.68 11.49 -5.14
CA LYS A 27 7.52 10.91 -5.85
C LYS A 27 6.28 11.60 -5.30
N ARG A 28 5.87 12.69 -5.97
CA ARG A 28 4.61 13.40 -5.71
C ARG A 28 3.49 12.36 -5.86
N HIS A 29 3.03 11.81 -4.74
CA HIS A 29 1.99 10.78 -4.73
C HIS A 29 0.74 11.39 -5.37
N LEU A 30 0.42 10.92 -6.58
CA LEU A 30 -0.83 11.32 -7.23
C LEU A 30 -1.96 10.76 -6.37
N PRO A 31 -2.92 11.58 -5.92
CA PRO A 31 -4.00 11.11 -5.06
C PRO A 31 -4.78 10.02 -5.80
N SER A 32 -4.88 8.86 -5.16
CA SER A 32 -5.64 7.72 -5.66
C SER A 32 -6.90 7.51 -4.81
N CYS A 33 -7.95 6.97 -5.41
CA CYS A 33 -9.18 6.63 -4.72
C CYS A 33 -8.88 5.64 -3.60
N ILE A 34 -9.30 5.97 -2.37
CA ILE A 34 -9.11 5.10 -1.19
C ILE A 34 -9.77 3.71 -1.33
N PHE A 35 -10.71 3.54 -2.26
CA PHE A 35 -11.42 2.28 -2.47
C PHE A 35 -10.88 1.43 -3.62
N CYS A 36 -10.49 2.05 -4.75
CA CYS A 36 -10.11 1.32 -5.96
C CYS A 36 -8.72 1.66 -6.51
N GLY A 37 -8.02 2.62 -5.93
CA GLY A 37 -6.66 3.01 -6.35
C GLY A 37 -6.58 3.77 -7.69
N GLN A 38 -7.70 4.00 -8.39
CA GLN A 38 -7.70 4.83 -9.60
C GLN A 38 -7.34 6.28 -9.29
N THR A 39 -6.83 6.99 -10.29
CA THR A 39 -6.43 8.41 -10.19
C THR A 39 -7.26 9.31 -11.10
N GLN A 40 -8.20 8.74 -11.87
CA GLN A 40 -9.11 9.47 -12.74
C GLN A 40 -10.36 9.93 -11.97
N SER A 41 -10.85 11.13 -12.29
CA SER A 41 -12.11 11.66 -11.75
C SER A 41 -12.18 11.61 -10.21
N MET A 42 -11.10 12.08 -9.56
CA MET A 42 -11.00 12.17 -8.11
C MET A 42 -11.84 13.33 -7.57
N GLN A 43 -12.51 13.09 -6.46
CA GLN A 43 -13.19 14.05 -5.60
C GLN A 43 -12.71 13.87 -4.16
N THR A 44 -13.00 14.84 -3.31
CA THR A 44 -12.76 14.70 -1.86
C THR A 44 -14.07 14.37 -1.16
N PHE A 45 -14.11 13.24 -0.45
CA PHE A 45 -15.25 12.84 0.38
C PHE A 45 -14.78 12.64 1.82
N LYS A 46 -15.34 13.43 2.76
CA LYS A 46 -14.93 13.45 4.17
C LYS A 46 -13.40 13.62 4.35
N GLY A 47 -12.77 14.45 3.52
CA GLY A 47 -11.32 14.71 3.58
C GLY A 47 -10.44 13.59 2.99
N LYS A 48 -11.01 12.58 2.32
CA LYS A 48 -10.26 11.52 1.62
C LYS A 48 -10.49 11.57 0.11
N PRO A 49 -9.47 11.27 -0.72
CA PRO A 49 -9.63 11.17 -2.17
C PRO A 49 -10.46 9.94 -2.56
N ILE A 50 -11.46 10.13 -3.40
CA ILE A 50 -12.35 9.07 -3.89
C ILE A 50 -12.70 9.32 -5.36
N CYS A 51 -12.79 8.28 -6.20
CA CYS A 51 -13.28 8.45 -7.58
C CYS A 51 -14.81 8.59 -7.60
N LEU A 52 -15.34 9.22 -8.65
CA LEU A 52 -16.79 9.36 -8.85
C LEU A 52 -17.54 8.01 -8.80
N THR A 53 -16.97 6.95 -9.37
CA THR A 53 -17.57 5.61 -9.38
C THR A 53 -17.75 5.05 -7.97
N CYS A 54 -16.74 5.19 -7.11
CA CYS A 54 -16.82 4.73 -5.72
C CYS A 54 -17.74 5.63 -4.89
N LEU A 55 -17.74 6.94 -5.14
CA LEU A 55 -18.65 7.88 -4.49
C LEU A 55 -20.12 7.53 -4.79
N GLN A 56 -20.47 7.28 -6.05
CA GLN A 56 -21.82 6.88 -6.44
C GLN A 56 -22.25 5.57 -5.78
N ARG A 57 -21.36 4.57 -5.68
CA ARG A 57 -21.67 3.33 -4.95
C ARG A 57 -22.01 3.58 -3.50
N ILE A 58 -21.27 4.46 -2.80
CA ILE A 58 -21.57 4.79 -1.41
C ILE A 58 -22.96 5.41 -1.28
N LEU A 59 -23.28 6.38 -2.14
CA LEU A 59 -24.60 7.05 -2.11
C LEU A 59 -25.74 6.07 -2.42
N ASN A 60 -25.52 5.11 -3.32
CA ASN A 60 -26.51 4.08 -3.63
C ASN A 60 -26.67 3.02 -2.51
N LEU A 61 -25.66 2.82 -1.68
CA LEU A 61 -25.74 1.90 -0.53
C LEU A 61 -26.48 2.51 0.67
N PHE A 62 -26.51 3.83 0.76
CA PHE A 62 -27.20 4.56 1.81
C PHE A 62 -28.16 5.59 1.20
N PRO A 63 -29.22 5.14 0.51
CA PRO A 63 -30.31 6.01 0.11
C PRO A 63 -31.06 6.44 1.38
N TYR A 64 -31.04 7.73 1.66
CA TYR A 64 -31.83 8.33 2.74
C TYR A 64 -33.32 8.19 2.45
#